data_AF-A0A9W6U6Q9-F1
#
_entry.id   AF-A0A9W6U6Q9-F1
#
_cell.length_a   1.000
_cell.length_b   1.000
_cell.length_c   1.000
_cell.angle_alpha   90.00
_cell.angle_beta   90.00
_cell.angle_gamma   90.00
#
_symmetry.space_group_name_H-M   'P 1'
#
loop_
_entity.id
_entity.type
_entity.pdbx_description
1 polymer ?
#
loop_
_entity_poly.entity_id
_entity_poly.type
_entity_poly.pdbx_seq_one_letter_code
_entity_poly.pdbx_strand_id
1 'polypeptide(L)'
;MEFGMKYVSLMDQISTGLGSAATYDIICTQRSIAKTLHKAVAISLLQPAPEVLAWFDFLLIMNEGEVMYPGLRDQVLPYIESRGFKCPPDRDIADYLLDLGTRLQYHYEVKLPFGLIKHPRSASEFAEHFAQPRLHADLINVLEAPMDLELGKHVNEYMDPVPEFRQGFWQNTVALSVRHMTILWRNKAYVASRVAMTCIMGLIYCSTFYQVDPTNVQVMLGVIFQAVMFMSLSQGSQIPSFMD
;
A
#
# COMPACT_ATOMS: atom_id res chain seq x y z
N MET A 1 -9.96 3.45 4.56
CA MET A 1 -10.91 4.54 4.87
C MET A 1 -10.17 5.84 4.61
N GLU A 2 -10.47 6.51 3.49
CA GLU A 2 -9.91 7.84 3.23
C GLU A 2 -10.75 8.89 3.96
N PHE A 3 -10.10 9.79 4.70
CA PHE A 3 -10.75 10.92 5.35
C PHE A 3 -10.21 12.22 4.77
N GLY A 4 -11.14 13.15 4.47
CA GLY A 4 -10.85 14.47 3.92
C GLY A 4 -10.74 14.51 2.38
N MET A 5 -10.75 15.73 1.84
CA MET A 5 -10.45 15.96 0.43
C MET A 5 -8.95 15.79 0.20
N LYS A 6 -8.60 14.79 -0.61
CA LYS A 6 -7.26 14.53 -1.14
C LYS A 6 -7.38 14.52 -2.67
N TYR A 7 -6.55 15.30 -3.37
CA TYR A 7 -6.62 15.39 -4.84
C TYR A 7 -5.89 14.25 -5.54
N VAL A 8 -4.95 13.61 -4.84
CA VAL A 8 -4.18 12.48 -5.35
C VAL A 8 -4.27 11.32 -4.37
N SER A 9 -4.65 10.14 -4.86
CA SER A 9 -4.66 8.89 -4.11
C SER A 9 -3.74 7.88 -4.79
N LEU A 10 -2.78 7.36 -4.03
CA LEU A 10 -1.82 6.35 -4.47
C LEU A 10 -2.12 5.06 -3.70
N MET A 11 -2.37 3.97 -4.42
CA MET A 11 -2.86 2.72 -3.86
C MET A 11 -1.97 1.57 -4.32
N ASP A 12 -1.37 0.86 -3.36
CA ASP A 12 -0.43 -0.22 -3.66
C ASP A 12 -1.06 -1.59 -3.45
N GLN A 13 -1.03 -2.42 -4.48
CA GLN A 13 -1.42 -3.83 -4.50
C GLN A 13 -2.77 -4.13 -3.81
N ILE A 14 -3.77 -3.29 -4.06
CA ILE A 14 -5.05 -3.37 -3.33
C ILE A 14 -5.88 -4.62 -3.63
N SER A 15 -5.52 -5.40 -4.66
CA SER A 15 -6.18 -6.66 -5.00
C SER A 15 -5.61 -7.87 -4.25
N THR A 16 -4.44 -7.75 -3.60
CA THR A 16 -3.78 -8.89 -2.96
C THR A 16 -4.60 -9.40 -1.77
N GLY A 17 -4.99 -10.68 -1.82
CA GLY A 17 -5.83 -11.30 -0.79
C GLY A 17 -7.33 -11.04 -0.95
N LEU A 18 -7.76 -10.40 -2.05
CA LEU A 18 -9.18 -10.21 -2.39
C LEU A 18 -9.59 -11.09 -3.58
N GLY A 19 -10.86 -11.48 -3.59
CA GLY A 19 -11.47 -12.13 -4.75
C GLY A 19 -11.81 -11.11 -5.86
N SER A 20 -11.96 -11.58 -7.10
CA SER A 20 -12.17 -10.73 -8.28
C SER A 20 -13.39 -9.80 -8.16
N ALA A 21 -14.50 -10.28 -7.59
CA ALA A 21 -15.71 -9.47 -7.40
C ALA A 21 -15.48 -8.30 -6.42
N ALA A 22 -14.81 -8.55 -5.30
CA ALA A 22 -14.49 -7.49 -4.33
C ALA A 22 -13.53 -6.46 -4.92
N THR A 23 -12.53 -6.91 -5.68
CA THR A 23 -11.60 -6.03 -6.40
C THR A 23 -12.35 -5.16 -7.41
N TYR A 24 -13.28 -5.75 -8.18
CA TYR A 24 -14.11 -5.03 -9.14
C TYR A 24 -14.94 -3.92 -8.46
N ASP A 25 -15.61 -4.22 -7.36
CA ASP A 25 -16.41 -3.24 -6.61
C ASP A 25 -15.57 -2.08 -6.08
N ILE A 26 -14.37 -2.38 -5.56
CA ILE A 26 -13.42 -1.37 -5.10
C ILE A 26 -13.01 -0.46 -6.26
N ILE A 27 -12.62 -1.02 -7.40
CA ILE A 27 -12.17 -0.25 -8.56
C ILE A 27 -13.29 0.60 -9.16
N CYS A 28 -14.52 0.07 -9.25
CA CYS A 28 -15.69 0.84 -9.66
C CYS A 28 -15.93 2.03 -8.73
N THR A 29 -15.84 1.80 -7.42
CA THR A 29 -16.00 2.84 -6.41
C THR A 29 -14.91 3.90 -6.53
N GLN A 30 -13.64 3.49 -6.69
CA GLN A 30 -12.53 4.42 -6.89
C GLN A 30 -12.68 5.26 -8.16
N ARG A 31 -13.12 4.66 -9.26
CA ARG A 31 -13.40 5.39 -10.50
C ARG A 31 -14.52 6.41 -10.30
N SER A 32 -15.60 6.02 -9.64
CA SER A 32 -16.72 6.93 -9.34
C SER A 32 -16.24 8.12 -8.49
N ILE A 33 -15.44 7.86 -7.45
CA ILE A 33 -14.83 8.88 -6.60
C ILE A 33 -13.92 9.80 -7.43
N ALA A 34 -13.06 9.24 -8.28
CA ALA A 34 -12.15 9.99 -9.13
C ALA A 34 -12.89 10.96 -10.06
N LYS A 35 -13.95 10.49 -10.72
CA LYS A 35 -14.75 11.31 -11.65
C LYS A 35 -15.62 12.34 -10.93
N THR A 36 -16.21 11.98 -9.79
CA THR A 36 -17.15 12.87 -9.06
C THR A 36 -16.40 13.96 -8.29
N LEU A 37 -15.25 13.64 -7.71
CA LEU A 37 -14.47 14.55 -6.88
C LEU A 37 -13.27 15.16 -7.61
N HIS A 38 -13.16 14.93 -8.93
CA HIS A 38 -12.04 15.38 -9.76
C HIS A 38 -10.67 15.04 -9.16
N LYS A 39 -10.49 13.77 -8.76
CA LYS A 39 -9.25 13.28 -8.14
C LYS A 39 -8.43 12.44 -9.12
N ALA A 40 -7.10 12.54 -8.98
CA ALA A 40 -6.17 11.60 -9.59
C ALA A 40 -6.03 10.36 -8.68
N VAL A 41 -6.25 9.17 -9.25
CA VAL A 41 -6.09 7.91 -8.52
C VAL A 41 -5.13 7.02 -9.30
N ALA A 42 -4.02 6.65 -8.68
CA ALA A 42 -3.05 5.70 -9.22
C ALA A 42 -3.08 4.43 -8.38
N ILE A 43 -3.22 3.29 -9.06
CA ILE A 43 -3.38 1.98 -8.40
C ILE A 43 -2.39 1.00 -9.05
N SER A 44 -1.56 0.35 -8.24
CA SER A 44 -0.80 -0.82 -8.68
C SER A 44 -1.65 -2.08 -8.47
N LEU A 45 -1.69 -2.94 -9.49
CA LEU A 45 -2.45 -4.20 -9.46
C LEU A 45 -1.54 -5.34 -9.89
N LEU A 46 -1.61 -6.45 -9.15
CA LEU A 46 -1.00 -7.71 -9.55
C LEU A 46 -2.05 -8.54 -10.30
N GLN A 47 -1.81 -8.82 -11.58
CA GLN A 47 -2.63 -9.70 -12.43
C GLN A 47 -4.14 -9.43 -12.33
N PRO A 48 -4.62 -8.23 -12.71
CA PRO A 48 -6.04 -7.92 -12.60
C PRO A 48 -6.87 -8.70 -13.62
N ALA A 49 -8.10 -9.06 -13.22
CA ALA A 49 -9.08 -9.60 -14.17
C ALA A 49 -9.35 -8.60 -15.32
N PRO A 50 -9.69 -9.07 -16.53
CA PRO A 50 -9.96 -8.18 -17.68
C PRO A 50 -11.03 -7.12 -17.39
N GLU A 51 -12.07 -7.52 -16.67
CA GLU A 51 -13.16 -6.64 -16.25
C GLU A 51 -12.68 -5.49 -15.36
N VAL A 52 -11.67 -5.74 -14.52
CA VAL A 52 -11.05 -4.72 -13.67
C VAL A 52 -10.19 -3.79 -14.50
N LEU A 53 -9.39 -4.33 -15.43
CA LEU A 53 -8.53 -3.54 -16.31
C LEU A 53 -9.33 -2.56 -17.18
N ALA A 54 -10.53 -2.96 -17.61
CA ALA A 54 -11.43 -2.12 -18.42
C ALA A 54 -11.85 -0.81 -17.73
N TRP A 55 -11.81 -0.77 -16.39
CA TRP A 55 -12.16 0.41 -15.61
C TRP A 55 -11.02 1.43 -15.46
N PHE A 56 -9.86 1.21 -16.07
CA PHE A 56 -8.79 2.20 -16.11
C PHE A 56 -8.86 3.07 -17.37
N ASP A 57 -8.51 4.34 -17.20
CA ASP A 57 -8.40 5.30 -18.31
C ASP A 57 -6.97 5.26 -18.91
N PHE A 58 -5.95 5.13 -18.06
CA PHE A 58 -4.53 5.11 -18.42
C PHE A 58 -3.85 3.88 -17.81
N LEU A 59 -2.93 3.27 -18.55
CA LEU A 59 -2.12 2.13 -18.13
C LEU A 59 -0.65 2.51 -18.15
N LEU A 60 0.05 2.15 -17.07
CA LEU A 60 1.50 2.21 -16.96
C LEU A 60 2.03 0.78 -16.75
N ILE A 61 2.67 0.23 -17.77
CA ILE A 61 3.29 -1.10 -17.74
C ILE A 61 4.78 -0.91 -17.53
N MET A 62 5.32 -1.58 -16.52
CA MET A 62 6.74 -1.55 -16.17
C MET A 62 7.28 -2.97 -16.03
N ASN A 63 8.55 -3.14 -16.37
CA ASN A 63 9.30 -4.37 -16.15
C ASN A 63 10.76 -4.04 -15.80
N GLU A 64 11.34 -4.72 -14.82
CA GLU A 64 12.73 -4.51 -14.38
C GLU A 64 13.14 -3.04 -14.13
N GLY A 65 12.20 -2.19 -13.71
CA GLY A 65 12.42 -0.75 -13.47
C GLY A 65 12.28 0.13 -14.72
N GLU A 66 12.03 -0.46 -15.88
CA GLU A 66 11.84 0.24 -17.15
C GLU A 66 10.36 0.37 -17.51
N VAL A 67 10.00 1.49 -18.17
CA VAL A 67 8.63 1.73 -18.64
C VAL A 67 8.45 1.16 -20.05
N MET A 68 7.60 0.15 -20.17
CA MET A 68 7.31 -0.50 -21.45
C MET A 68 6.18 0.22 -22.21
N TYR A 69 5.18 0.72 -21.47
CA TYR A 69 4.03 1.42 -22.03
C TYR A 69 3.38 2.37 -21.01
N PRO A 70 3.39 3.68 -21.26
CA PRO A 70 2.60 4.67 -20.55
C PRO A 70 1.56 5.29 -21.51
N GLY A 71 0.31 4.84 -21.47
CA GLY A 71 -0.70 5.35 -22.40
C GLY A 71 -2.14 5.02 -22.06
N LEU A 72 -3.06 5.48 -22.91
CA LEU A 72 -4.49 5.19 -22.76
C LEU A 72 -4.75 3.69 -22.89
N ARG A 73 -5.61 3.16 -22.03
CA ARG A 73 -5.96 1.73 -22.02
C ARG A 73 -6.43 1.22 -23.38
N ASP A 74 -7.17 2.03 -24.14
CA ASP A 74 -7.67 1.67 -25.49
C ASP A 74 -6.57 1.55 -26.55
N GLN A 75 -5.41 2.17 -26.34
CA GLN A 75 -4.30 2.18 -27.30
C GLN A 75 -3.26 1.09 -27.03
N VAL A 76 -3.36 0.37 -25.90
CA VAL A 76 -2.35 -0.61 -25.50
C VAL A 76 -2.24 -1.77 -26.50
N LEU A 77 -3.37 -2.36 -26.93
CA LEU A 77 -3.36 -3.49 -27.85
C LEU A 77 -2.84 -3.08 -29.25
N PRO A 78 -3.34 -2.01 -29.90
CA PRO A 78 -2.78 -1.54 -31.16
C PRO A 78 -1.28 -1.23 -31.08
N TYR A 79 -0.81 -0.67 -29.96
CA TYR A 79 0.60 -0.40 -29.74
C TYR A 79 1.41 -1.70 -29.70
N ILE A 80 1.00 -2.68 -28.91
CA ILE A 80 1.71 -3.96 -28.79
C ILE A 80 1.65 -4.76 -30.11
N GLU A 81 0.52 -4.74 -30.83
CA GLU A 81 0.39 -5.35 -32.15
C GLU A 81 1.33 -4.74 -33.18
N SER A 82 1.55 -3.42 -33.15
CA SER A 82 2.55 -2.75 -33.98
C SER A 82 3.99 -3.21 -33.71
N ARG A 83 4.24 -3.88 -32.58
CA ARG A 83 5.53 -4.48 -32.21
C ARG A 83 5.64 -5.97 -32.52
N GLY A 84 4.63 -6.52 -33.20
CA GLY A 84 4.65 -7.91 -33.66
C GLY A 84 4.25 -8.92 -32.58
N PHE A 85 3.43 -8.50 -31.61
CA PHE A 85 2.80 -9.43 -30.66
C PHE A 85 1.29 -9.36 -30.78
N LYS A 86 0.60 -10.50 -30.70
CA LYS A 86 -0.86 -10.54 -30.76
C LYS A 86 -1.41 -11.34 -29.59
N CYS A 87 -2.42 -10.78 -28.91
CA CYS A 87 -3.13 -11.49 -27.85
C CYS A 87 -3.97 -12.64 -28.45
N PRO A 88 -3.80 -13.89 -27.99
CA PRO A 88 -4.69 -14.99 -28.34
C PRO A 88 -6.11 -14.75 -27.82
N PRO A 89 -7.14 -15.33 -28.44
CA PRO A 89 -8.54 -15.14 -28.03
C PRO A 89 -8.85 -15.71 -26.65
N ASP A 90 -8.13 -16.76 -26.22
CA ASP A 90 -8.38 -17.47 -24.98
C ASP A 90 -7.52 -16.97 -23.81
N ARG A 91 -6.78 -15.86 -24.00
CA ARG A 91 -5.86 -15.30 -23.01
C ARG A 91 -6.37 -13.96 -22.50
N ASP A 92 -6.34 -13.80 -21.19
CA ASP A 92 -6.68 -12.54 -20.54
C ASP A 92 -5.68 -11.44 -20.91
N ILE A 93 -6.20 -10.26 -21.24
CA ILE A 93 -5.37 -9.13 -21.72
C ILE A 93 -4.33 -8.72 -20.66
N ALA A 94 -4.71 -8.68 -19.38
CA ALA A 94 -3.80 -8.30 -18.31
C ALA A 94 -2.62 -9.27 -18.18
N ASP A 95 -2.91 -10.58 -18.22
CA ASP A 95 -1.88 -11.62 -18.19
C ASP A 95 -0.99 -11.56 -19.43
N TYR A 96 -1.60 -11.40 -20.60
CA TYR A 96 -0.87 -11.23 -21.86
C TYR A 96 0.12 -10.07 -21.78
N LEU A 97 -0.32 -8.91 -21.27
CA LEU A 97 0.54 -7.72 -21.14
C LEU A 97 1.68 -7.94 -20.14
N LEU A 98 1.45 -8.68 -19.05
CA LEU A 98 2.46 -9.00 -18.04
C LEU A 98 3.45 -10.08 -18.51
N ASP A 99 3.06 -10.92 -19.46
CA ASP A 99 3.96 -11.92 -20.03
C ASP A 99 5.01 -11.30 -20.99
N LEU A 100 4.77 -10.10 -21.51
CA LEU A 100 5.69 -9.40 -22.41
C LEU A 100 6.97 -9.00 -21.66
N GLY A 101 8.12 -9.21 -22.29
CA GLY A 101 9.43 -9.03 -21.63
C GLY A 101 9.82 -10.18 -20.70
N THR A 102 9.02 -11.25 -20.66
CA THR A 102 9.37 -12.51 -19.98
C THR A 102 9.59 -13.64 -20.99
N ARG A 103 9.95 -14.84 -20.52
CA ARG A 103 10.07 -16.03 -21.39
C ARG A 103 8.74 -16.48 -22.00
N LEU A 104 7.60 -16.03 -21.47
CA LEU A 104 6.28 -16.41 -21.99
C LEU A 104 5.90 -15.67 -23.26
N GLN A 105 6.60 -14.57 -23.60
CA GLN A 105 6.27 -13.75 -24.76
C GLN A 105 6.31 -14.50 -26.11
N TYR A 106 7.10 -15.59 -26.22
CA TYR A 106 7.24 -16.37 -27.45
C TYR A 106 5.92 -16.93 -27.97
N HIS A 107 4.95 -17.17 -27.09
CA HIS A 107 3.64 -17.70 -27.47
C HIS A 107 2.78 -16.67 -28.24
N TYR A 108 3.17 -15.40 -28.20
CA TYR A 108 2.41 -14.29 -28.76
C TYR A 108 3.08 -13.62 -29.96
N GLU A 109 4.30 -14.05 -30.30
CA GLU A 109 5.05 -13.51 -31.44
C GLU A 109 4.34 -13.86 -32.76
N VAL A 110 4.04 -12.83 -33.54
CA VAL A 110 3.51 -12.97 -34.91
C VAL A 110 4.59 -12.56 -35.92
N LYS A 111 4.32 -12.73 -37.22
CA LYS A 111 5.24 -12.27 -38.26
C LYS A 111 5.59 -10.79 -38.04
N LEU A 112 6.89 -10.50 -38.05
CA LEU A 112 7.41 -9.14 -37.84
C LEU A 112 6.71 -8.14 -38.76
N PRO A 113 6.14 -7.05 -38.21
CA PRO A 113 5.61 -5.96 -38.99
C PRO A 113 6.68 -5.32 -39.87
N PHE A 114 6.25 -4.71 -40.99
CA PHE A 114 7.15 -4.04 -41.92
C PHE A 114 7.94 -2.94 -41.19
N GLY A 115 9.27 -3.05 -41.19
CA GLY A 115 10.18 -2.09 -40.55
C GLY A 115 10.79 -2.55 -39.21
N LEU A 116 10.31 -3.64 -38.60
CA LEU A 116 10.98 -4.25 -37.44
C LEU A 116 11.94 -5.37 -37.88
N ILE A 117 13.17 -5.32 -37.35
CA ILE A 117 14.22 -6.32 -37.60
C ILE A 117 14.12 -7.49 -36.61
N LYS A 118 13.70 -7.21 -35.37
CA LYS A 118 13.54 -8.20 -34.29
C LYS A 118 12.39 -7.82 -33.37
N HIS A 119 11.81 -8.81 -32.69
CA HIS A 119 10.91 -8.58 -31.57
C HIS A 119 11.72 -8.07 -30.36
N PRO A 120 11.23 -7.06 -29.62
CA PRO A 120 11.86 -6.65 -28.37
C PRO A 120 11.79 -7.79 -27.34
N ARG A 121 12.86 -7.95 -26.56
CA ARG A 121 13.01 -9.05 -25.60
C ARG A 121 13.31 -8.59 -24.18
N SER A 122 14.23 -7.64 -24.02
CA SER A 122 14.53 -7.08 -22.71
C SER A 122 13.62 -5.90 -22.39
N ALA A 123 13.42 -5.62 -21.10
CA ALA A 123 12.67 -4.44 -20.66
C ALA A 123 13.24 -3.15 -21.26
N SER A 124 14.58 -3.06 -21.36
CA SER A 124 15.27 -1.94 -22.01
C SER A 124 14.95 -1.80 -23.50
N GLU A 125 14.85 -2.90 -24.26
CA GLU A 125 14.48 -2.83 -25.68
C GLU A 125 13.03 -2.33 -25.83
N PHE A 126 12.11 -2.78 -24.97
CA PHE A 126 10.75 -2.25 -24.96
C PHE A 126 10.72 -0.74 -24.65
N ALA A 127 11.52 -0.29 -23.67
CA ALA A 127 11.63 1.11 -23.30
C ALA A 127 12.28 1.98 -24.41
N GLU A 128 13.34 1.50 -25.07
CA GLU A 128 13.96 2.18 -26.20
C GLU A 128 12.97 2.34 -27.36
N HIS A 129 12.24 1.27 -27.67
CA HIS A 129 11.19 1.34 -28.67
C HIS A 129 10.01 2.22 -28.23
N PHE A 130 9.81 2.47 -26.93
CA PHE A 130 8.88 3.49 -26.45
C PHE A 130 9.47 4.90 -26.53
N ALA A 131 10.78 5.11 -26.39
CA ALA A 131 11.39 6.45 -26.48
C ALA A 131 11.38 7.02 -27.91
N GLN A 132 11.37 6.15 -28.92
CA GLN A 132 11.39 6.49 -30.35
C GLN A 132 10.07 6.96 -31.03
N PRO A 133 8.85 6.57 -30.62
CA PRO A 133 7.61 6.90 -31.31
C PRO A 133 6.97 8.21 -30.85
N ARG A 134 6.01 8.67 -31.64
CA ARG A 134 5.11 9.81 -31.36
C ARG A 134 4.48 9.76 -29.98
N LEU A 135 4.14 8.57 -29.45
CA LEU A 135 3.52 8.42 -28.13
C LEU A 135 4.36 9.03 -27.00
N HIS A 136 5.68 8.88 -27.03
CA HIS A 136 6.55 9.50 -26.02
C HIS A 136 6.59 11.01 -26.17
N ALA A 137 6.74 11.52 -27.40
CA ALA A 137 6.70 12.96 -27.66
C ALA A 137 5.36 13.57 -27.24
N ASP A 138 4.23 12.91 -27.54
CA ASP A 138 2.89 13.35 -27.14
C ASP A 138 2.75 13.37 -25.62
N LEU A 139 3.27 12.35 -24.91
CA LEU A 139 3.28 12.31 -23.45
C LEU A 139 4.11 13.45 -22.86
N ILE A 140 5.33 13.67 -23.37
CA ILE A 140 6.20 14.77 -22.93
C ILE A 140 5.53 16.12 -23.20
N ASN A 141 4.92 16.30 -24.38
CA ASN A 141 4.17 17.52 -24.70
C ASN A 141 3.02 17.77 -23.73
N VAL A 142 2.30 16.72 -23.30
CA VAL A 142 1.23 16.84 -22.30
C VAL A 142 1.79 17.19 -20.91
N LEU A 143 2.95 16.64 -20.54
CA LEU A 143 3.61 16.92 -19.26
C LEU A 143 4.24 18.31 -19.20
N GLU A 144 4.77 18.80 -20.31
CA GLU A 144 5.39 20.13 -20.46
C GLU A 144 4.38 21.22 -20.82
N ALA A 145 3.15 20.85 -21.20
CA ALA A 145 2.09 21.81 -21.50
C ALA A 145 1.83 22.72 -20.30
N PRO A 146 1.61 24.03 -20.52
CA PRO A 146 1.30 24.95 -19.44
C PRO A 146 0.03 24.50 -18.72
N MET A 147 0.03 24.60 -17.38
CA MET A 147 -1.16 24.31 -16.59
C MET A 147 -2.35 25.10 -17.10
N ASP A 148 -3.46 24.40 -17.32
CA ASP A 148 -4.73 25.03 -17.68
C ASP A 148 -5.13 26.05 -16.62
N LEU A 149 -5.67 27.19 -17.05
CA LEU A 149 -6.01 28.32 -16.19
C LEU A 149 -7.06 27.92 -15.14
N GLU A 150 -8.02 27.08 -15.53
CA GLU A 150 -9.04 26.53 -14.64
C GLU A 150 -8.41 25.61 -13.58
N LEU A 151 -7.47 24.74 -13.98
CA LEU A 151 -6.76 23.87 -13.04
C LEU A 151 -5.93 24.70 -12.05
N GLY A 152 -5.27 25.77 -12.52
CA GLY A 152 -4.54 26.70 -11.66
C GLY A 152 -5.42 27.39 -10.61
N LYS A 153 -6.66 27.77 -10.95
CA LYS A 153 -7.62 28.30 -9.97
C LYS A 153 -7.98 27.25 -8.92
N HIS A 154 -8.23 26.00 -9.33
CA HIS A 154 -8.54 24.92 -8.40
C HIS A 154 -7.39 24.64 -7.44
N VAL A 155 -6.14 24.67 -7.91
CA VAL A 155 -4.96 24.49 -7.03
C VAL A 155 -4.92 25.58 -5.96
N ASN A 156 -5.07 26.85 -6.34
CA ASN A 156 -5.06 27.98 -5.41
C ASN A 156 -6.21 27.94 -4.39
N GLU A 157 -7.41 27.52 -4.80
CA GLU A 157 -8.59 27.52 -3.94
C GLU A 157 -8.62 26.31 -2.99
N TYR A 158 -8.16 25.15 -3.46
CA TYR A 158 -8.44 23.87 -2.82
C TYR A 158 -7.21 23.13 -2.31
N MET A 159 -6.02 23.40 -2.87
CA MET A 159 -4.77 22.68 -2.54
C MET A 159 -3.83 23.55 -1.69
N ASP A 160 -3.57 24.79 -2.11
CA ASP A 160 -2.66 25.72 -1.40
C ASP A 160 -3.09 26.04 0.05
N PRO A 161 -4.40 26.14 0.38
CA PRO A 161 -4.82 26.38 1.76
C PRO A 161 -4.68 25.16 2.67
N VAL A 162 -4.36 23.97 2.14
CA VAL A 162 -4.24 22.76 2.95
C VAL A 162 -2.93 22.81 3.72
N PRO A 163 -2.96 22.89 5.07
CA PRO A 163 -1.74 22.91 5.86
C PRO A 163 -1.02 21.56 5.78
N GLU A 164 0.31 21.57 5.93
CA GLU A 164 1.15 20.37 5.97
C GLU A 164 0.63 19.35 7.01
N PHE A 165 0.21 19.85 8.18
CA PHE A 165 -0.42 19.05 9.23
C PHE A 165 -1.83 19.56 9.53
N ARG A 166 -2.83 18.67 9.45
CA ARG A 166 -4.23 19.03 9.76
C ARG A 166 -4.50 19.29 11.24
N GLN A 167 -3.64 18.81 12.13
CA GLN A 167 -3.78 18.95 13.58
C GLN A 167 -2.43 19.33 14.20
N GLY A 168 -2.49 20.07 15.30
CA GLY A 168 -1.30 20.42 16.06
C GLY A 168 -0.68 19.20 16.77
N PHE A 169 0.61 19.30 17.11
CA PHE A 169 1.36 18.22 17.76
C PHE A 169 0.63 17.64 18.96
N TRP A 170 0.23 18.47 19.93
CA TRP A 170 -0.43 18.02 21.16
C TRP A 170 -1.79 17.37 20.93
N GLN A 171 -2.55 17.86 19.95
CA GLN A 171 -3.84 17.26 19.58
C GLN A 171 -3.64 15.86 19.01
N ASN A 172 -2.66 15.70 18.10
CA ASN A 172 -2.28 14.39 17.57
C ASN A 172 -1.80 13.45 18.68
N THR A 173 -0.92 13.91 19.57
CA THR A 173 -0.41 13.11 20.69
C THR A 173 -1.55 12.62 21.58
N VAL A 174 -2.44 13.51 22.01
CA VAL A 174 -3.59 13.14 22.85
C VAL A 174 -4.51 12.16 22.12
N ALA A 175 -4.83 12.40 20.85
CA ALA A 175 -5.68 11.50 20.06
C ALA A 175 -5.06 10.10 19.93
N LEU A 176 -3.75 10.01 19.67
CA LEU A 176 -3.03 8.75 19.60
C LEU A 176 -2.97 8.04 20.95
N SER A 177 -2.73 8.77 22.05
CA SER A 177 -2.73 8.21 23.41
C SER A 177 -4.09 7.66 23.81
N VAL A 178 -5.18 8.39 23.54
CA VAL A 178 -6.54 7.92 23.80
C VAL A 178 -6.86 6.69 22.96
N ARG A 179 -6.50 6.69 21.67
CA ARG A 179 -6.68 5.52 20.80
C ARG A 179 -5.91 4.30 21.32
N HIS A 180 -4.65 4.48 21.70
CA HIS A 180 -3.81 3.40 22.22
C HIS A 180 -4.39 2.82 23.51
N MET A 181 -4.76 3.68 24.47
CA MET A 181 -5.44 3.26 25.69
C MET A 181 -6.74 2.49 25.40
N THR A 182 -7.52 2.96 24.43
CA THR A 182 -8.78 2.29 24.03
C THR A 182 -8.51 0.89 23.48
N ILE A 183 -7.47 0.70 22.67
CA ILE A 183 -7.09 -0.61 22.13
C ILE A 183 -6.66 -1.55 23.26
N LEU A 184 -5.83 -1.08 24.19
CA LEU A 184 -5.38 -1.87 25.34
C LEU A 184 -6.56 -2.30 26.23
N TRP A 185 -7.44 -1.37 26.57
CA TRP A 185 -8.60 -1.66 27.42
C TRP A 185 -9.63 -2.58 26.74
N ARG A 186 -9.77 -2.49 25.41
CA ARG A 186 -10.66 -3.38 24.64
C ARG A 186 -10.12 -4.81 24.55
N ASN A 187 -8.81 -5.00 24.68
CA ASN A 187 -8.22 -6.32 24.82
C ASN A 187 -8.45 -6.89 26.23
N LYS A 188 -9.72 -7.20 26.54
CA LYS A 188 -10.15 -7.69 27.86
C LYS A 188 -9.44 -8.98 28.25
N ALA A 189 -9.13 -9.86 27.29
CA ALA A 189 -8.41 -11.11 27.55
C ALA A 189 -6.98 -10.82 28.04
N TYR A 190 -6.27 -9.90 27.39
CA TYR A 190 -4.95 -9.46 27.84
C TYR A 190 -5.01 -8.78 29.22
N VAL A 191 -5.95 -7.85 29.44
CA VAL A 191 -6.07 -7.17 30.73
C VAL A 191 -6.40 -8.16 31.85
N ALA A 192 -7.37 -9.05 31.63
CA ALA A 192 -7.78 -10.05 32.61
C ALA A 192 -6.66 -11.04 32.94
N SER A 193 -5.93 -11.54 31.93
CA SER A 193 -4.80 -12.45 32.15
C SER A 193 -3.69 -11.78 32.95
N ARG A 194 -3.41 -10.50 32.70
CA ARG A 194 -2.43 -9.70 33.46
C ARG A 194 -2.87 -9.51 34.91
N VAL A 195 -4.11 -9.10 35.15
CA VAL A 195 -4.65 -8.96 36.51
C VAL A 195 -4.57 -10.28 37.26
N ALA A 196 -4.99 -11.40 36.63
CA ALA A 196 -4.93 -12.72 37.25
C ALA A 196 -3.49 -13.13 37.59
N MET A 197 -2.54 -12.96 36.65
CA MET A 197 -1.12 -13.28 36.87
C MET A 197 -0.52 -12.45 38.02
N THR A 198 -0.81 -11.15 38.08
CA THR A 198 -0.35 -10.28 39.16
C THR A 198 -0.94 -10.68 40.50
N CYS A 199 -2.23 -11.02 40.56
CA CYS A 199 -2.87 -11.51 41.78
C CYS A 199 -2.26 -12.85 42.25
N ILE A 200 -2.07 -13.81 41.35
CA ILE A 200 -1.47 -15.11 41.68
C ILE A 200 -0.04 -14.92 42.21
N MET A 201 0.79 -14.12 41.53
CA MET A 201 2.15 -13.87 41.98
C MET A 201 2.18 -13.12 43.32
N GLY A 202 1.28 -12.16 43.50
CA GLY A 202 1.11 -11.44 44.77
C GLY A 202 0.78 -12.39 45.92
N LEU A 203 -0.14 -13.34 45.71
CA LEU A 203 -0.49 -14.36 46.71
C LEU A 203 0.69 -15.27 47.05
N ILE A 204 1.47 -15.70 46.04
CA ILE A 204 2.69 -16.49 46.25
C ILE A 204 3.66 -15.71 47.14
N TYR A 205 3.95 -14.44 46.82
CA TYR A 205 4.87 -13.62 47.61
C TYR A 205 4.35 -13.35 49.02
N CYS A 206 3.05 -13.09 49.19
CA CYS A 206 2.42 -12.94 50.50
C CYS A 206 2.53 -14.22 51.35
N SER A 207 2.41 -15.40 50.74
CA SER A 207 2.56 -16.67 51.46
C SER A 207 4.01 -16.99 51.82
N THR A 208 4.96 -16.71 50.93
CA THR A 208 6.39 -17.00 51.13
C THR A 208 7.00 -16.10 52.20
N PHE A 209 6.59 -14.84 52.24
CA PHE A 209 7.09 -13.84 53.18
C PHE A 209 6.04 -13.45 54.23
N TYR A 210 5.19 -14.40 54.61
CA TYR A 210 4.15 -14.17 55.61
C TYR A 210 4.77 -13.86 56.98
N GLN A 211 4.42 -12.71 57.56
CA GLN A 211 4.85 -12.28 58.91
C GLN A 211 6.37 -12.36 59.15
N VAL A 212 7.16 -11.95 58.16
CA VAL A 212 8.63 -11.87 58.30
C VAL A 212 9.02 -10.89 59.41
N ASP A 213 9.98 -11.28 60.23
CA ASP A 213 10.59 -10.41 61.24
C ASP A 213 11.36 -9.27 60.56
N PRO A 214 10.95 -8.00 60.76
CA PRO A 214 11.58 -6.85 60.12
C PRO A 214 13.02 -6.62 60.61
N THR A 215 13.44 -7.23 61.73
CA THR A 215 14.82 -7.14 62.22
C THR A 215 15.79 -8.00 61.40
N ASN A 216 15.28 -8.98 60.64
CA ASN A 216 16.10 -9.79 59.74
C ASN A 216 16.29 -9.06 58.40
N VAL A 217 17.35 -8.24 58.34
CA VAL A 217 17.72 -7.43 57.18
C VAL A 217 17.85 -8.25 55.90
N GLN A 218 18.38 -9.48 55.99
CA GLN A 218 18.58 -10.34 54.82
C GLN A 218 17.26 -10.76 54.17
N VAL A 219 16.25 -11.13 54.98
CA VAL A 219 14.94 -11.51 54.45
C VAL A 219 14.22 -10.29 53.89
N MET A 220 14.29 -9.13 54.55
CA MET A 220 13.71 -7.88 54.06
C MET A 220 14.28 -7.43 52.71
N LEU A 221 15.60 -7.55 52.52
CA LEU A 221 16.22 -7.30 51.22
C LEU A 221 15.72 -8.26 50.13
N GLY A 222 15.50 -9.53 50.49
CA GLY A 222 14.91 -10.52 49.57
C GLY A 222 13.50 -10.17 49.11
N VAL A 223 12.64 -9.67 50.02
CA VAL A 223 11.28 -9.21 49.67
C VAL A 223 11.31 -8.06 48.67
N ILE A 224 12.15 -7.05 48.94
CA ILE A 224 12.28 -5.86 48.08
C ILE A 224 12.83 -6.26 46.71
N PHE A 225 13.87 -7.10 46.69
CA PHE A 225 14.47 -7.60 45.46
C PHE A 225 13.43 -8.33 44.59
N GLN A 226 12.66 -9.25 45.18
CA GLN A 226 11.66 -10.02 44.47
C GLN A 226 10.53 -9.15 43.90
N ALA A 227 10.09 -8.12 44.64
CA ALA A 227 9.06 -7.18 44.20
C ALA A 227 9.53 -6.33 43.01
N VAL A 228 10.74 -5.76 43.08
CA VAL A 228 11.33 -4.95 42.00
C VAL A 228 11.60 -5.80 40.77
N MET A 229 12.15 -7.01 40.96
CA MET A 229 12.42 -7.94 39.88
C MET A 229 11.13 -8.34 39.14
N PHE A 230 10.06 -8.63 39.87
CA PHE A 230 8.76 -8.94 39.24
C PHE A 230 8.22 -7.78 38.41
N MET A 231 8.25 -6.54 38.92
CA MET A 231 7.82 -5.37 38.15
C MET A 231 8.66 -5.20 36.88
N SER A 232 9.98 -5.31 36.98
CA SER A 232 10.90 -5.18 35.84
C SER A 232 10.65 -6.25 34.76
N LEU A 233 10.63 -7.54 35.13
CA LEU A 233 10.37 -8.62 34.16
C LEU A 233 8.95 -8.56 33.57
N SER A 234 7.96 -8.10 34.34
CA SER A 234 6.60 -7.98 33.85
C SER A 234 6.48 -7.02 32.67
N GLN A 235 7.35 -6.01 32.56
CA GLN A 235 7.38 -5.10 31.42
C GLN A 235 8.07 -5.70 30.20
N GLY A 236 9.02 -6.62 30.39
CA GLY A 236 9.67 -7.33 29.29
C GLY A 236 8.69 -8.10 28.39
N SER A 237 7.59 -8.61 28.96
CA SER A 237 6.52 -9.26 28.19
C SER A 237 5.73 -8.33 27.24
N GLN A 238 5.92 -7.01 27.34
CA GLN A 238 5.30 -6.03 26.45
C GLN A 238 6.17 -5.71 25.22
N ILE A 239 7.43 -6.16 25.20
CA ILE A 239 8.36 -5.89 24.10
C ILE A 239 7.78 -6.34 22.74
N PRO A 240 7.23 -7.57 22.59
CA PRO A 240 6.62 -7.99 21.33
C PRO A 240 5.47 -7.06 20.90
N SER A 241 4.64 -6.59 21.84
CA SER A 241 3.54 -5.66 21.52
C SER A 241 3.96 -4.27 21.05
N PHE A 242 5.25 -3.93 21.15
CA PHE A 242 5.83 -2.70 20.61
C PHE A 242 6.70 -2.93 19.35
N MET A 243 7.06 -4.18 19.06
CA MET A 243 7.96 -4.54 17.95
C MET A 243 7.23 -5.16 16.75
N ASP A 244 5.97 -5.59 16.93
CA ASP A 244 5.05 -5.95 15.85
C ASP A 244 4.30 -4.71 15.30
#